data_AF-A0A2W1FB37-F1
#
_entry.id   AF-A0A2W1FB37-F1
#
_cell.length_a   1.000
_cell.length_b   1.000
_cell.length_c   1.000
_cell.angle_alpha   90.00
_cell.angle_beta   90.00
_cell.angle_gamma   90.00
#
_symmetry.space_group_name_H-M   'P 1'
#
loop_
_entity.id
_entity.type
_entity.pdbx_description
1 polymer ?
#
loop_
_entity_poly.entity_id
_entity_poly.type
_entity_poly.pdbx_seq_one_letter_code
_entity_poly.pdbx_strand_id
1 'polypeptide(L)'
;MSTALERRIERRIANCEIIWGKRVYDFEVETDDHYYYHILVREDCGTYWGQNFAMTDMYIGEERAWRELDISLQKDADDVLREEREAAAAAKA
;
A
#
# COMPACT_ATOMS: atom_id res chain seq x y z
N MET A 1 4.48 20.17 12.75
CA MET A 1 5.41 19.11 12.32
C MET A 1 4.60 17.82 12.28
N SER A 2 4.58 17.10 11.15
CA SER A 2 3.83 15.84 11.08
C SER A 2 4.51 14.75 11.93
N THR A 3 3.72 13.86 12.51
CA THR A 3 4.21 12.76 13.35
C THR A 3 4.93 11.70 12.53
N ALA A 4 5.69 10.82 13.18
CA ALA A 4 6.33 9.69 12.47
C ALA A 4 5.30 8.73 11.86
N LEU A 5 4.12 8.61 12.48
CA LEU A 5 3.01 7.82 11.98
C LEU A 5 2.41 8.45 10.71
N GLU A 6 2.13 9.75 10.74
CA GLU A 6 1.61 10.50 9.58
C GLU A 6 2.52 10.32 8.35
N ARG A 7 3.84 10.44 8.52
CA ARG A 7 4.79 10.21 7.42
C ARG A 7 4.75 8.78 6.85
N ARG A 8 4.54 7.77 7.69
CA ARG A 8 4.42 6.37 7.24
C ARG A 8 3.15 6.18 6.42
N ILE A 9 2.04 6.74 6.87
CA ILE A 9 0.76 6.68 6.17
C ILE A 9 0.86 7.43 4.83
N GLU A 10 1.39 8.65 4.82
CA GLU A 10 1.60 9.45 3.59
C GLU A 10 2.43 8.68 2.55
N ARG A 11 3.51 8.01 2.97
CA ARG A 11 4.32 7.17 2.07
C ARG A 11 3.53 6.00 1.50
N ARG A 12 2.74 5.31 2.31
CA ARG A 12 1.91 4.18 1.84
C ARG A 12 0.88 4.64 0.82
N ILE A 13 0.20 5.75 1.09
CA ILE A 13 -0.74 6.36 0.14
C ILE A 13 -0.03 6.73 -1.16
N ALA A 14 1.13 7.39 -1.09
CA ALA A 14 1.89 7.76 -2.28
C ALA A 14 2.28 6.53 -3.14
N ASN A 15 2.70 5.43 -2.51
CA ASN A 15 2.98 4.18 -3.22
C ASN A 15 1.71 3.57 -3.83
N CYS A 16 0.58 3.59 -3.12
CA CYS A 16 -0.70 3.14 -3.67
C CYS A 16 -1.13 3.98 -4.89
N GLU A 17 -0.94 5.30 -4.85
CA GLU A 17 -1.24 6.19 -5.98
C GLU A 17 -0.37 5.90 -7.20
N ILE A 18 0.88 5.50 -7.02
CA ILE A 18 1.77 5.05 -8.11
C ILE A 18 1.25 3.74 -8.72
N ILE A 19 0.88 2.76 -7.89
CA ILE A 19 0.53 1.41 -8.35
C ILE A 19 -0.88 1.37 -8.98
N TRP A 20 -1.87 1.98 -8.33
CA TRP A 20 -3.28 1.83 -8.66
C TRP A 20 -3.99 3.14 -9.02
N GLY A 21 -3.25 4.25 -9.05
CA GLY A 21 -3.75 5.56 -9.42
C GLY A 21 -4.37 6.35 -8.25
N LYS A 22 -4.81 7.57 -8.52
CA LYS A 22 -5.30 8.49 -7.48
C LYS A 22 -6.68 8.09 -6.95
N ARG A 23 -6.74 7.69 -5.68
CA ARG A 23 -7.96 7.28 -4.93
C ARG A 23 -7.80 7.60 -3.44
N VAL A 24 -8.86 7.40 -2.66
CA VAL A 24 -8.76 7.41 -1.20
C VAL A 24 -8.50 5.98 -0.75
N TYR A 25 -7.35 5.75 -0.13
CA TYR A 25 -6.92 4.44 0.34
C TYR A 25 -7.10 4.35 1.85
N ASP A 26 -7.69 3.25 2.31
CA ASP A 26 -7.76 2.85 3.70
C ASP A 26 -6.89 1.61 3.95
N PHE A 27 -6.32 1.55 5.15
CA PHE A 27 -5.46 0.46 5.60
C PHE A 27 -6.04 -0.15 6.87
N GLU A 28 -6.70 -1.28 6.72
CA GLU A 28 -7.35 -1.96 7.84
C GLU A 28 -6.44 -3.04 8.41
N VAL A 29 -6.25 -3.00 9.74
CA VAL A 29 -5.62 -4.09 10.49
C VAL A 29 -6.72 -5.07 10.88
N GLU A 30 -6.64 -6.30 10.42
CA GLU A 30 -7.52 -7.36 10.91
C GLU A 30 -6.70 -8.41 11.68
N THR A 31 -7.36 -9.05 12.64
CA THR A 31 -6.79 -10.13 13.45
C THR A 31 -7.87 -11.15 13.80
N ASP A 32 -7.52 -12.43 13.76
CA ASP A 32 -8.43 -13.53 14.11
C ASP A 32 -8.35 -13.88 15.62
N ASP A 33 -7.14 -13.86 16.18
CA ASP A 33 -6.84 -14.34 17.53
C ASP A 33 -5.98 -13.38 18.38
N HIS A 34 -5.74 -12.16 17.91
CA HIS A 34 -4.82 -11.17 18.48
C HIS A 34 -3.33 -11.57 18.47
N TYR A 35 -2.97 -12.70 17.87
CA TYR A 35 -1.59 -13.11 17.64
C TYR A 35 -1.19 -12.92 16.18
N TYR A 36 -2.08 -13.25 15.26
CA TYR A 36 -1.89 -13.11 13.83
C TYR A 36 -2.64 -11.89 13.30
N TYR A 37 -1.91 -11.06 12.55
CA TYR A 37 -2.40 -9.82 11.97
C TYR A 37 -2.14 -9.85 10.47
N HIS A 38 -3.09 -9.34 9.70
CA HIS A 38 -2.85 -8.94 8.31
C HIS A 38 -3.32 -7.51 8.09
N ILE A 39 -2.81 -6.88 7.04
CA ILE A 39 -3.24 -5.55 6.61
C ILE A 39 -3.97 -5.67 5.28
N LEU A 40 -5.18 -5.13 5.22
CA LEU A 40 -5.97 -4.99 4.00
C LEU A 40 -5.85 -3.56 3.47
N VAL A 41 -5.52 -3.41 2.18
CA VAL A 41 -5.55 -2.13 1.46
C VAL A 41 -6.80 -2.08 0.59
N ARG A 42 -7.66 -1.09 0.83
CA ARG A 42 -8.94 -0.96 0.14
C ARG A 42 -9.24 0.48 -0.24
N GLU A 43 -10.13 0.64 -1.21
CA GLU A 43 -10.69 1.95 -1.55
C GLU A 43 -11.73 2.39 -0.53
N ASP A 44 -11.55 3.59 0.02
CA ASP A 44 -12.55 4.26 0.85
C ASP A 44 -13.44 5.15 -0.02
N CYS A 45 -14.72 4.78 -0.17
CA CYS A 45 -15.72 5.60 -0.88
C CYS A 45 -16.57 6.45 0.09
N GLY A 46 -16.14 6.59 1.34
CA GLY A 46 -16.75 7.37 2.42
C GLY A 46 -17.94 6.71 3.09
N THR A 47 -18.86 6.12 2.34
CA THR A 47 -20.07 5.45 2.87
C THR A 47 -20.10 3.95 2.65
N TYR A 48 -19.19 3.43 1.85
CA TYR A 48 -19.02 2.01 1.57
C TYR A 48 -17.57 1.74 1.18
N TRP A 49 -17.18 0.47 1.23
CA TRP A 49 -15.86 0.01 0.80
C TRP A 49 -15.87 -0.34 -0.69
N GLY A 50 -14.88 0.17 -1.42
CA GLY A 50 -14.69 -0.13 -2.84
C GLY A 50 -13.84 -1.38 -3.04
N GLN A 51 -12.94 -1.33 -4.03
CA GLN A 51 -12.07 -2.45 -4.38
C GLN A 51 -11.04 -2.76 -3.28
N ASN A 52 -10.78 -4.05 -3.06
CA ASN A 52 -9.60 -4.53 -2.32
C ASN A 52 -8.42 -4.61 -3.28
N PHE A 53 -7.32 -3.92 -2.94
CA PHE A 53 -6.12 -3.83 -3.78
C PHE A 53 -5.05 -4.84 -3.38
N ALA A 54 -4.81 -4.96 -2.08
CA ALA A 54 -3.79 -5.85 -1.54
C ALA A 54 -4.18 -6.33 -0.15
N MET A 55 -3.66 -7.49 0.21
CA MET A 55 -3.75 -8.04 1.55
C MET A 55 -2.41 -8.69 1.86
N THR A 56 -1.83 -8.40 3.02
CA THR A 56 -0.64 -9.14 3.46
C THR A 56 -1.01 -10.57 3.85
N ASP A 57 -0.03 -11.46 3.93
CA ASP A 57 -0.21 -12.72 4.66
C ASP A 57 -0.45 -12.43 6.16
N MET A 58 -0.82 -13.45 6.91
CA MET A 58 -0.92 -13.39 8.36
C MET A 58 0.46 -13.45 9.00
N TYR A 59 0.78 -12.43 9.79
CA TYR A 59 2.04 -12.34 10.52
C TYR A 59 1.83 -12.31 12.03
N ILE A 60 2.74 -12.94 12.76
CA ILE A 60 2.81 -12.80 14.21
C ILE A 60 3.23 -11.36 14.54
N GLY A 61 2.29 -10.61 15.12
CA GLY A 61 2.45 -9.21 15.52
C GLY A 61 2.14 -8.19 14.43
N GLU A 62 1.38 -7.15 14.81
CA GLU A 62 0.91 -6.08 13.92
C GLU A 62 2.05 -5.32 13.21
N GLU A 63 3.11 -4.96 13.95
CA GLU A 63 4.28 -4.24 13.38
C GLU A 63 4.96 -5.04 12.25
N ARG A 64 4.92 -6.37 12.33
CA ARG A 64 5.47 -7.21 11.25
C ARG A 64 4.58 -7.12 10.01
N ALA A 65 3.26 -7.22 10.16
CA ALA A 65 2.33 -7.08 9.04
C ALA A 65 2.48 -5.73 8.34
N TRP A 66 2.60 -4.64 9.10
CA TRP A 66 2.88 -3.31 8.55
C TRP A 66 4.20 -3.21 7.80
N ARG A 67 5.26 -3.82 8.33
CA ARG A 67 6.58 -3.81 7.68
C ARG A 67 6.56 -4.55 6.36
N GLU A 68 5.89 -5.70 6.30
CA GLU A 68 5.79 -6.49 5.06
C GLU A 68 4.95 -5.76 4.01
N LEU A 69 3.86 -5.10 4.42
CA LEU A 69 3.11 -4.21 3.53
C LEU A 69 4.00 -3.09 2.96
N ASP A 70 4.77 -2.41 3.81
CA ASP A 70 5.66 -1.33 3.39
C ASP A 70 6.69 -1.80 2.34
N ILE A 71 7.25 -3.00 2.51
CA ILE A 71 8.21 -3.59 1.58
C ILE A 71 7.52 -3.91 0.24
N SER A 72 6.34 -4.52 0.28
CA SER A 72 5.59 -4.86 -0.94
C SER A 72 5.21 -3.60 -1.72
N LEU A 73 4.57 -2.62 -1.06
CA LEU A 73 4.14 -1.39 -1.71
C LEU A 73 5.32 -0.60 -2.29
N GLN A 74 6.46 -0.57 -1.59
CA GLN A 74 7.65 0.09 -2.12
C GLN A 74 8.17 -0.62 -3.37
N LYS A 75 8.29 -1.95 -3.31
CA LYS A 75 8.77 -2.74 -4.43
C LYS A 75 7.87 -2.60 -5.66
N ASP A 76 6.56 -2.70 -5.47
CA ASP A 76 5.60 -2.64 -6.56
C ASP A 76 5.56 -1.23 -7.19
N ALA A 77 5.64 -0.18 -6.38
CA ALA A 77 5.75 1.19 -6.87
C ALA A 77 7.06 1.41 -7.66
N ASP A 78 8.18 0.88 -7.19
CA ASP A 78 9.46 0.96 -7.91
C ASP A 78 9.41 0.24 -9.25
N ASP A 79 8.73 -0.92 -9.31
CA ASP A 79 8.55 -1.69 -10.55
C ASP A 79 7.68 -0.93 -11.56
N VAL A 80 6.56 -0.35 -11.15
CA VAL A 80 5.71 0.49 -12.02
C VAL A 80 6.50 1.67 -12.57
N LEU A 81 7.20 2.41 -11.72
CA LEU A 81 8.00 3.56 -12.15
C LEU A 81 9.14 3.18 -13.08
N ARG A 82 9.71 1.98 -12.93
CA ARG A 82 10.75 1.46 -13.82
C ARG A 82 10.16 1.17 -15.20
N GLU A 83 9.03 0.47 -15.26
CA GLU A 83 8.34 0.15 -16.51
C GLU A 83 7.90 1.41 -17.27
N GLU A 84 7.37 2.43 -16.57
CA GLU A 84 7.01 3.71 -17.19
C GLU A 84 8.22 4.42 -17.80
N ARG A 85 9.38 4.40 -17.14
CA ARG A 85 10.62 5.00 -17.67
C ARG A 85 11.11 4.25 -18.90
N GLU A 86 11.06 2.92 -18.88
CA GLU A 86 11.44 2.06 -20.01
C GLU A 86 10.52 2.32 -21.22
N ALA A 87 9.21 2.39 -20.99
CA ALA A 87 8.22 2.72 -22.03
C ALA A 87 8.44 4.14 -22.61
N ALA A 88 8.69 5.14 -21.75
CA ALA A 88 8.97 6.51 -22.18
C ALA A 88 10.28 6.64 -22.96
N ALA A 89 11.29 5.81 -22.67
CA ALA A 89 12.53 5.75 -23.42
C ALA A 89 12.32 5.10 -24.79
N ALA A 90 11.56 4.00 -24.85
CA ALA A 90 11.23 3.32 -26.10
C ALA A 90 10.38 4.20 -27.04
N ALA A 91 9.46 5.01 -26.52
CA ALA A 91 8.64 5.93 -27.31
C ALA A 91 9.42 7.12 -27.90
N LYS A 92 10.64 7.39 -27.42
CA LYS A 92 11.51 8.47 -27.89
C LYS A 92 12.60 8.00 -28.86
N ALA A 93 12.78 6.69 -29.01
CA ALA A 93 13.74 6.06 -29.90
C ALA A 93 13.11 5.79 -31.29
#